data_AF-A0A1F5G357-F1
#
_entry.id   AF-A0A1F5G357-F1
#
_cell.length_a   1.000
_cell.length_b   1.000
_cell.length_c   1.000
_cell.angle_alpha   90.00
_cell.angle_beta   90.00
_cell.angle_gamma   90.00
#
_symmetry.space_group_name_H-M   'P 1'
#
loop_
_entity.id
_entity.type
_entity.pdbx_description
1 polymer ?
#
loop_
_entity_poly.entity_id
_entity_poly.type
_entity_poly.pdbx_seq_one_letter_code
_entity_poly.pdbx_strand_id
1 'polypeptide(L)'
;MTFSFVHLAVGSGLIALLVILFSIGNFPRQRVFGYYQNFLSWLSGRKNEMSYLGWFDKKTPRLYTLADLIQTKTKPAECVFVYGDEPNFYPLAQRCPATFVVAAYHLEFGPGFRNKALAQLIASPPRFIITIKNTPAPFDDLFKFLKINYRTWVTLEDATIWQRIG
;
A
#
# COMPACT_ATOMS: atom_id res chain seq x y z
N MET A 1 -47.50 13.25 -28.89
CA MET A 1 -46.97 13.62 -27.55
C MET A 1 -47.16 12.49 -26.51
N THR A 2 -46.85 11.23 -26.84
CA THR A 2 -47.00 10.08 -25.91
C THR A 2 -45.66 9.51 -25.43
N PHE A 3 -44.56 9.91 -26.06
CA PHE A 3 -43.22 9.40 -25.80
C PHE A 3 -42.66 9.83 -24.42
N SER A 4 -43.17 10.89 -23.79
CA SER A 4 -42.60 11.44 -22.55
C SER A 4 -42.99 10.69 -21.27
N PHE A 5 -44.18 10.10 -21.20
CA PHE A 5 -44.68 9.49 -19.95
C PHE A 5 -44.13 8.09 -19.70
N VAL A 6 -43.91 7.32 -20.77
CA VAL A 6 -43.38 5.94 -20.67
C VAL A 6 -41.93 5.95 -20.18
N HIS A 7 -41.09 6.88 -20.66
CA HIS A 7 -39.71 7.01 -20.19
C HIS A 7 -39.62 7.48 -18.74
N LEU A 8 -40.52 8.38 -18.32
CA LEU A 8 -40.63 8.82 -16.92
C LEU A 8 -41.04 7.66 -16.00
N ALA A 9 -42.02 6.85 -16.41
CA ALA A 9 -42.48 5.69 -15.65
C ALA A 9 -41.41 4.60 -15.55
N VAL A 10 -40.72 4.31 -16.66
CA VAL A 10 -39.60 3.34 -16.70
C VAL A 10 -38.42 3.81 -15.86
N GLY A 11 -38.06 5.09 -15.94
CA GLY A 11 -37.01 5.68 -15.10
C GLY A 11 -37.35 5.62 -13.61
N SER A 12 -38.59 5.94 -13.25
CA SER A 12 -39.08 5.85 -11.86
C SER A 12 -39.09 4.40 -11.35
N GLY A 13 -39.48 3.44 -12.19
CA GLY A 13 -39.46 2.02 -11.86
C GLY A 13 -38.05 1.47 -11.64
N LEU A 14 -37.07 1.91 -12.45
CA LEU A 14 -35.65 1.56 -12.26
C LEU A 14 -35.09 2.14 -10.96
N ILE A 15 -35.42 3.38 -10.62
CA ILE A 15 -35.00 4.00 -9.36
C ILE A 15 -35.61 3.24 -8.17
N ALA A 16 -36.90 2.93 -8.22
CA ALA A 16 -37.57 2.16 -7.17
C ALA A 16 -36.94 0.76 -7.02
N LEU A 17 -36.66 0.07 -8.13
CA LEU A 17 -35.98 -1.22 -8.13
C LEU A 17 -34.58 -1.14 -7.51
N LEU A 18 -33.79 -0.10 -7.85
CA LEU A 18 -32.47 0.12 -7.25
C LEU A 18 -32.56 0.37 -5.75
N VAL A 19 -33.53 1.14 -5.27
CA VAL A 19 -33.77 1.40 -3.84
C VAL A 19 -34.16 0.11 -3.10
N ILE A 20 -35.02 -0.71 -3.70
CA ILE A 20 -35.45 -2.00 -3.16
C ILE A 20 -34.26 -2.97 -3.09
N LEU A 21 -33.50 -3.10 -4.18
CA LEU A 21 -32.30 -3.94 -4.22
C LEU A 21 -31.24 -3.50 -3.20
N PHE A 22 -31.05 -2.18 -3.02
CA PHE A 22 -30.13 -1.63 -2.02
C PHE A 22 -30.63 -1.85 -0.58
N SER A 23 -31.95 -1.89 -0.37
CA SER A 23 -32.58 -2.05 0.94
C SER A 23 -32.72 -3.52 1.38
N ILE A 24 -32.92 -4.44 0.44
CA ILE A 24 -33.02 -5.90 0.69
C ILE A 24 -31.63 -6.56 0.68
N GLY A 25 -30.67 -6.00 -0.06
CA GLY A 25 -29.30 -6.50 -0.07
C GLY A 25 -28.62 -6.33 1.29
N ASN A 26 -27.86 -7.33 1.73
CA ASN A 26 -26.96 -7.28 2.89
C ASN A 26 -25.74 -6.36 2.64
N PHE A 27 -25.95 -5.20 2.02
CA PHE A 27 -24.92 -4.20 1.88
C PHE A 27 -24.62 -3.63 3.26
N PRO A 28 -23.35 -3.61 3.71
CA PRO A 28 -22.99 -3.04 4.99
C PRO A 28 -23.19 -1.51 4.94
N ARG A 29 -24.43 -1.05 5.19
CA ARG A 29 -24.87 0.35 5.10
C ARG A 29 -23.92 1.31 5.84
N GLN A 30 -23.45 0.89 7.01
CA GLN A 30 -22.49 1.63 7.83
C GLN A 30 -21.14 1.87 7.12
N ARG A 31 -20.64 0.88 6.35
CA ARG A 31 -19.37 1.01 5.61
C ARG A 31 -19.51 1.91 4.39
N VAL A 32 -20.64 1.82 3.67
CA VAL A 32 -20.90 2.64 2.48
C VAL A 32 -21.10 4.10 2.86
N PHE A 33 -21.93 4.38 3.87
CA PHE A 33 -22.15 5.74 4.34
C PHE A 33 -20.86 6.35 4.92
N GLY A 34 -20.14 5.59 5.76
CA GLY A 34 -18.85 6.02 6.31
C GLY A 34 -17.80 6.35 5.25
N TYR A 35 -17.76 5.58 4.15
CA TYR A 35 -16.88 5.86 3.01
C TYR A 35 -17.16 7.23 2.38
N TYR A 36 -18.41 7.51 2.00
CA TYR A 36 -18.76 8.78 1.37
C TYR A 36 -18.64 9.95 2.33
N GLN A 37 -18.96 9.75 3.61
CA GLN A 37 -18.74 10.77 4.64
C GLN A 37 -17.25 11.10 4.81
N ASN A 38 -16.38 10.08 4.82
CA ASN A 38 -14.92 10.26 4.87
C ASN A 38 -14.43 11.05 3.65
N PHE A 39 -14.89 10.67 2.45
CA PHE A 39 -14.55 11.35 1.20
C PHE A 39 -15.02 12.81 1.17
N LEU A 40 -16.29 13.09 1.51
CA LEU A 40 -16.82 14.45 1.56
C LEU A 40 -16.10 15.33 2.59
N SER A 41 -15.70 14.74 3.73
CA SER A 41 -14.94 15.46 4.75
C SER A 41 -13.55 15.85 4.25
N TRP A 42 -12.90 15.00 3.44
CA TRP A 42 -11.64 15.34 2.77
C TRP A 42 -11.82 16.39 1.68
N LEU A 43 -12.81 16.20 0.79
CA LEU A 43 -13.08 17.12 -0.32
C LEU A 43 -13.45 18.53 0.17
N SER A 44 -14.19 18.63 1.28
CA SER A 44 -14.58 19.92 1.89
C SER A 44 -13.47 20.56 2.75
N GLY A 45 -12.28 19.97 2.80
CA GLY A 45 -11.14 20.47 3.59
C GLY A 45 -11.27 20.26 5.10
N ARG A 46 -12.36 19.64 5.59
CA ARG A 46 -12.56 19.32 7.01
C ARG A 46 -11.60 18.22 7.51
N LYS A 47 -11.00 17.48 6.58
CA LYS A 47 -10.06 16.39 6.84
C LYS A 47 -8.87 16.51 5.90
N ASN A 48 -7.65 16.45 6.44
CA ASN A 48 -6.45 16.41 5.61
C ASN A 48 -6.25 15.03 4.96
N GLU A 49 -5.39 14.96 3.95
CA GLU A 49 -5.11 13.75 3.17
C GLU A 49 -4.64 12.58 4.05
N MET A 50 -3.71 12.82 4.97
CA MET A 50 -3.19 11.77 5.85
C MET A 50 -4.29 11.17 6.75
N SER A 51 -5.21 12.03 7.22
CA SER A 51 -6.35 11.59 8.01
C SER A 51 -7.38 10.85 7.16
N TYR A 52 -7.55 11.23 5.89
CA TYR A 52 -8.40 10.53 4.92
C TYR A 52 -7.86 9.12 4.63
N LEU A 53 -6.58 9.00 4.31
CA LEU A 53 -5.89 7.74 4.07
C LEU A 53 -5.92 6.83 5.30
N GLY A 54 -5.69 7.40 6.49
CA GLY A 54 -5.69 6.67 7.76
C GLY A 54 -7.05 6.10 8.18
N TRP A 55 -8.15 6.52 7.53
CA TRP A 55 -9.48 5.94 7.76
C TRP A 55 -9.60 4.51 7.20
N PHE A 56 -8.91 4.22 6.10
CA PHE A 56 -8.95 2.90 5.46
C PHE A 56 -8.08 1.88 6.21
N ASP A 57 -6.87 2.30 6.56
CA ASP A 57 -5.96 1.55 7.42
C ASP A 57 -4.99 2.54 8.07
N LYS A 58 -4.76 2.38 9.38
CA LYS A 58 -3.87 3.26 10.18
C LYS A 58 -2.43 3.29 9.64
N LYS A 59 -1.98 2.26 8.92
CA LYS A 59 -0.65 2.15 8.32
C LYS A 59 -0.55 2.83 6.96
N THR A 60 -1.68 3.12 6.30
CA THR A 60 -1.71 3.73 4.95
C THR A 60 -0.95 5.06 4.90
N PRO A 61 -1.13 6.01 5.84
CA PRO A 61 -0.43 7.29 5.78
C PRO A 61 1.10 7.10 5.82
N ARG A 62 1.60 6.25 6.74
CA ARG A 62 3.02 5.88 6.82
C ARG A 62 3.54 5.34 5.48
N LEU A 63 2.78 4.47 4.82
CA LEU A 63 3.17 3.90 3.53
C LEU A 63 3.33 4.95 2.43
N TYR A 64 2.40 5.92 2.35
CA TYR A 64 2.50 7.03 1.40
C TYR A 64 3.72 7.91 1.68
N THR A 65 4.00 8.23 2.95
CA THR A 65 5.20 8.99 3.33
C THR A 65 6.49 8.26 2.94
N LEU A 66 6.57 6.96 3.20
CA LEU A 66 7.74 6.15 2.79
C LEU A 66 7.90 6.13 1.28
N ALA A 67 6.80 6.00 0.54
CA ALA A 67 6.81 5.97 -0.92
C ALA A 67 7.31 7.30 -1.51
N ASP A 68 6.81 8.43 -1.01
CA ASP A 68 7.24 9.77 -1.43
C ASP A 68 8.73 10.02 -1.11
N LEU A 69 9.19 9.63 0.08
CA LEU A 69 10.60 9.73 0.45
C LEU A 69 11.50 8.93 -0.48
N ILE A 70 11.12 7.70 -0.83
CA ILE A 70 11.90 6.90 -1.78
C ILE A 70 11.84 7.53 -3.17
N GLN A 71 10.65 7.89 -3.65
CA GLN A 71 10.45 8.43 -4.99
C GLN A 71 11.29 9.69 -5.21
N THR A 72 11.29 10.62 -4.25
CA THR A 72 12.05 11.88 -4.33
C THR A 72 13.55 11.71 -4.19
N LYS A 73 14.03 10.60 -3.60
CA LYS A 73 15.45 10.32 -3.40
C LYS A 73 16.06 9.34 -4.39
N THR A 74 15.27 8.78 -5.29
CA THR A 74 15.71 7.78 -6.27
C THR A 74 15.33 8.14 -7.70
N LYS A 75 16.10 7.63 -8.66
CA LYS A 75 15.78 7.71 -10.09
C LYS A 75 14.73 6.65 -10.45
N PRO A 76 13.93 6.85 -11.52
CA PRO A 76 12.90 5.89 -11.93
C PRO A 76 13.40 4.46 -12.19
N ALA A 77 14.65 4.31 -12.65
CA ALA A 77 15.25 3.01 -12.94
C ALA A 77 15.85 2.30 -11.72
N GLU A 78 15.93 2.95 -10.55
CA GLU A 78 16.46 2.32 -9.35
C GLU A 78 15.40 1.42 -8.71
N CYS A 79 15.80 0.21 -8.31
CA CYS A 79 14.94 -0.67 -7.54
C CYS A 79 15.21 -0.54 -6.04
N VAL A 80 14.21 -0.90 -5.24
CA VAL A 80 14.28 -0.92 -3.78
C VAL A 80 13.78 -2.26 -3.25
N PHE A 81 14.24 -2.65 -2.06
CA PHE A 81 13.73 -3.85 -1.40
C PHE A 81 12.90 -3.45 -0.19
N VAL A 82 11.72 -4.04 -0.05
CA VAL A 82 10.84 -3.88 1.11
C VAL A 82 10.69 -5.22 1.81
N TYR A 83 11.20 -5.31 3.02
CA TYR A 83 10.94 -6.39 3.94
C TYR A 83 9.74 -6.01 4.83
N GLY A 84 8.56 -6.26 4.27
CA GLY A 84 7.23 -6.04 4.84
C GLY A 84 6.15 -6.66 3.95
N ASP A 85 4.90 -6.60 4.38
CA ASP A 85 3.74 -7.21 3.67
C ASP A 85 2.92 -6.17 2.89
N GLU A 86 3.56 -5.07 2.49
CA GLU A 86 2.97 -3.95 1.77
C GLU A 86 3.43 -3.92 0.29
N PRO A 87 2.97 -4.86 -0.57
CA PRO A 87 3.37 -4.88 -1.99
C PRO A 87 2.85 -3.66 -2.77
N ASN A 88 1.82 -2.99 -2.25
CA ASN A 88 1.32 -1.72 -2.74
C ASN A 88 2.33 -0.56 -2.59
N PHE A 89 3.43 -0.74 -1.84
CA PHE A 89 4.53 0.21 -1.80
C PHE A 89 5.10 0.52 -3.19
N TYR A 90 5.39 -0.51 -3.99
CA TYR A 90 6.08 -0.37 -5.28
C TYR A 90 5.34 0.53 -6.28
N PRO A 91 4.03 0.35 -6.53
CA PRO A 91 3.30 1.27 -7.39
C PRO A 91 3.20 2.69 -6.81
N LEU A 92 3.09 2.85 -5.48
CA LEU A 92 3.05 4.17 -4.85
C LEU A 92 4.38 4.92 -5.01
N ALA A 93 5.51 4.24 -4.77
CA ALA A 93 6.84 4.82 -4.92
C ALA A 93 7.29 4.91 -6.39
N GLN A 94 6.56 4.27 -7.30
CA GLN A 94 6.92 4.05 -8.69
C GLN A 94 8.32 3.42 -8.84
N ARG A 95 8.62 2.38 -8.07
CA ARG A 95 9.92 1.68 -8.10
C ARG A 95 9.75 0.19 -8.29
N CYS A 96 10.73 -0.41 -8.96
CA CYS A 96 10.82 -1.86 -9.10
C CYS A 96 11.28 -2.52 -7.80
N PRO A 97 10.89 -3.77 -7.55
CA PRO A 97 11.45 -4.57 -6.47
C PRO A 97 12.88 -4.99 -6.82
N ALA A 98 13.80 -4.87 -5.86
CA ALA A 98 15.21 -5.26 -6.05
C ALA A 98 15.41 -6.80 -6.03
N THR A 99 14.39 -7.55 -5.63
CA THR A 99 14.38 -9.01 -5.65
C THR A 99 13.08 -9.52 -6.28
N PHE A 100 12.97 -10.82 -6.52
CA PHE A 100 11.70 -11.42 -6.96
C PHE A 100 10.61 -11.42 -5.85
N VAL A 101 10.97 -11.07 -4.62
CA VAL A 101 10.08 -11.04 -3.45
C VAL A 101 9.49 -9.64 -3.29
N VAL A 102 8.18 -9.51 -3.55
CA VAL A 102 7.42 -8.26 -3.42
C VAL A 102 6.72 -8.08 -2.08
N ALA A 103 6.62 -9.14 -1.28
CA ALA A 103 6.07 -9.12 0.07
C ALA A 103 6.82 -10.14 0.94
N ALA A 104 7.02 -9.84 2.21
CA ALA A 104 7.87 -10.65 3.06
C ALA A 104 7.31 -12.05 3.31
N TYR A 105 5.99 -12.23 3.37
CA TYR A 105 5.41 -13.58 3.44
C TYR A 105 5.76 -14.48 2.24
N HIS A 106 6.15 -13.93 1.06
CA HIS A 106 6.63 -14.74 -0.07
C HIS A 106 7.98 -15.42 0.20
N LEU A 107 8.73 -14.98 1.22
CA LEU A 107 9.98 -15.64 1.63
C LEU A 107 9.72 -17.07 2.14
N GLU A 108 8.49 -17.37 2.55
CA GLU A 108 8.07 -18.67 3.09
C GLU A 108 7.49 -19.62 2.05
N PHE A 109 7.40 -19.20 0.78
CA PHE A 109 6.73 -19.99 -0.27
C PHE A 109 7.47 -21.25 -0.69
N GLY A 110 8.75 -21.39 -0.31
CA GLY A 110 9.50 -22.60 -0.60
C GLY A 110 10.90 -22.61 -0.01
N PRO A 111 11.54 -23.79 0.01
CA PRO A 111 12.89 -23.92 0.51
C PRO A 111 13.86 -23.05 -0.30
N GLY A 112 14.72 -22.31 0.40
CA GLY A 112 15.78 -21.49 -0.23
C GLY A 112 15.34 -20.13 -0.76
N PHE A 113 14.06 -19.74 -0.68
CA PHE A 113 13.59 -18.42 -1.13
C PHE A 113 14.30 -17.27 -0.42
N ARG A 114 14.46 -17.36 0.91
CA ARG A 114 15.26 -16.41 1.72
C ARG A 114 16.69 -16.30 1.21
N ASN A 115 17.37 -17.42 1.01
CA ASN A 115 18.76 -17.45 0.54
C ASN A 115 18.89 -16.84 -0.86
N LYS A 116 17.94 -17.12 -1.75
CA LYS A 116 17.90 -16.55 -3.10
C LYS A 116 17.68 -15.05 -3.09
N ALA A 117 16.74 -14.57 -2.27
CA ALA A 117 16.50 -13.13 -2.11
C ALA A 117 17.74 -12.42 -1.54
N LEU A 118 18.37 -12.99 -0.50
CA LEU A 118 19.61 -12.45 0.06
C LEU A 118 20.75 -12.45 -0.96
N ALA A 119 20.91 -13.53 -1.74
CA ALA A 119 21.93 -13.59 -2.79
C ALA A 119 21.72 -12.51 -3.86
N GLN A 120 20.47 -12.20 -4.23
CA GLN A 120 20.18 -11.09 -5.14
C GLN A 120 20.54 -9.73 -4.52
N LEU A 121 20.24 -9.51 -3.24
CA LEU A 121 20.62 -8.29 -2.52
C LEU A 121 22.14 -8.14 -2.38
N ILE A 122 22.88 -9.24 -2.25
CA ILE A 122 24.35 -9.21 -2.20
C ILE A 122 24.93 -8.94 -3.59
N ALA A 123 24.39 -9.59 -4.64
CA ALA A 123 24.89 -9.45 -6.00
C ALA A 123 24.60 -8.07 -6.62
N SER A 124 23.45 -7.48 -6.30
CA SER A 124 23.03 -6.17 -6.79
C SER A 124 22.37 -5.35 -5.67
N PRO A 125 23.17 -4.81 -4.72
CA PRO A 125 22.64 -4.16 -3.54
C PRO A 125 21.90 -2.86 -3.89
N PRO A 126 20.58 -2.75 -3.59
CA PRO A 126 19.84 -1.52 -3.86
C PRO A 126 20.35 -0.38 -2.97
N ARG A 127 20.16 0.86 -3.40
CA ARG A 127 20.57 2.01 -2.59
C ARG A 127 19.76 2.15 -1.30
N PHE A 128 18.50 1.73 -1.34
CA PHE A 128 17.59 1.75 -0.20
C PHE A 128 16.94 0.39 0.04
N ILE A 129 16.86 0.02 1.31
CA ILE A 129 16.09 -1.12 1.82
C ILE A 129 15.14 -0.62 2.90
N ILE A 130 13.89 -1.06 2.88
CA ILE A 130 12.89 -0.72 3.90
C ILE A 130 12.60 -1.99 4.71
N THR A 131 12.60 -1.87 6.04
CA THR A 131 12.17 -2.94 6.94
C THR A 131 11.00 -2.48 7.78
N ILE A 132 9.97 -3.32 7.91
CA ILE A 132 8.78 -3.03 8.72
C ILE A 132 8.72 -4.02 9.89
N LYS A 133 8.48 -3.54 11.11
CA LYS A 133 8.37 -4.42 12.29
C LYS A 133 7.12 -5.29 12.16
N ASN A 134 7.12 -6.42 12.87
CA ASN A 134 6.03 -7.41 12.87
C ASN A 134 5.82 -8.09 11.51
N THR A 135 6.89 -8.24 10.75
CA THR A 135 6.89 -9.08 9.55
C THR A 135 6.78 -10.56 9.95
N PRO A 136 5.96 -11.38 9.27
CA PRO A 136 5.61 -12.74 9.71
C PRO A 136 6.78 -13.73 9.75
N ALA A 137 7.88 -13.47 9.05
CA ALA A 137 8.97 -14.42 8.85
C ALA A 137 10.32 -13.83 9.30
N PRO A 138 10.97 -14.33 10.36
CA PRO A 138 12.28 -13.82 10.79
C PRO A 138 13.34 -14.01 9.70
N PHE A 139 14.14 -12.97 9.48
CA PHE A 139 15.17 -12.93 8.43
C PHE A 139 16.49 -12.39 8.99
N ASP A 140 17.08 -13.08 9.96
CA ASP A 140 18.25 -12.61 10.70
C ASP A 140 19.45 -12.28 9.81
N ASP A 141 19.66 -13.07 8.75
CA ASP A 141 20.78 -12.83 7.82
C ASP A 141 20.61 -11.55 7.01
N LEU A 142 19.36 -11.12 6.72
CA LEU A 142 19.10 -9.78 6.16
C LEU A 142 19.56 -8.71 7.15
N PHE A 143 19.24 -8.82 8.44
CA PHE A 143 19.65 -7.82 9.43
C PHE A 143 21.16 -7.81 9.67
N LYS A 144 21.85 -8.96 9.60
CA LYS A 144 23.32 -9.01 9.59
C LYS A 144 23.88 -8.27 8.38
N PHE A 145 23.34 -8.53 7.19
CA PHE A 145 23.74 -7.86 5.94
C PHE A 145 23.51 -6.34 6.01
N LEU A 146 22.37 -5.90 6.53
CA LEU A 146 22.03 -4.48 6.71
C LEU A 146 23.01 -3.78 7.66
N LYS A 147 23.30 -4.38 8.82
CA LYS A 147 24.21 -3.79 9.82
C LYS A 147 25.63 -3.57 9.29
N ILE A 148 26.08 -4.39 8.35
CA ILE A 148 27.42 -4.30 7.76
C ILE A 148 27.45 -3.28 6.62
N ASN A 149 26.43 -3.26 5.77
CA ASN A 149 26.48 -2.56 4.47
C ASN A 149 25.61 -1.31 4.38
N TYR A 150 24.75 -1.06 5.36
CA TYR A 150 23.78 0.03 5.36
C TYR A 150 23.81 0.80 6.68
N ARG A 151 23.42 2.08 6.61
CA ARG A 151 23.12 2.91 7.78
C ARG A 151 21.63 3.19 7.86
N THR A 152 21.10 3.32 9.06
CA THR A 152 19.74 3.84 9.26
C THR A 152 19.67 5.28 8.77
N TRP A 153 18.75 5.56 7.86
CA TRP A 153 18.54 6.90 7.34
C TRP A 153 17.33 7.57 7.98
N VAL A 154 16.18 6.90 7.99
CA VAL A 154 14.93 7.42 8.55
C VAL A 154 14.18 6.28 9.25
N THR A 155 13.59 6.58 10.41
CA THR A 155 12.65 5.69 11.09
C THR A 155 11.31 6.40 11.20
N LEU A 156 10.24 5.76 10.71
CA LEU A 156 8.87 6.26 10.79
C LEU A 156 8.01 5.16 11.42
N GLU A 157 7.56 5.41 12.66
CA GLU A 157 6.76 4.46 13.43
C GLU A 157 7.46 3.09 13.59
N ASP A 158 6.96 2.07 12.92
CA ASP A 158 7.44 0.70 12.88
C ASP A 158 8.23 0.38 11.60
N ALA A 159 8.46 1.35 10.71
CA ALA A 159 9.27 1.19 9.51
C ALA A 159 10.63 1.88 9.64
N THR A 160 11.64 1.30 9.00
CA THR A 160 13.01 1.85 8.95
C THR A 160 13.53 1.80 7.52
N ILE A 161 14.03 2.93 7.03
CA ILE A 161 14.74 3.05 5.76
C ILE A 161 16.23 2.94 6.02
N TRP A 162 16.85 1.96 5.38
CA TRP A 162 18.28 1.70 5.37
C TRP A 162 18.88 2.23 4.08
N GLN A 163 19.94 3.01 4.19
CA GLN A 163 20.69 3.54 3.04
C GLN A 163 22.04 2.85 2.95
N ARG A 164 22.40 2.37 1.75
CA ARG A 164 23.68 1.71 1.51
C ARG A 164 24.85 2.64 1.84
N ILE A 165 25.89 2.10 2.48
CA ILE A 165 27.16 2.80 2.72
C ILE A 165 28.02 2.59 1.46
N GLY A 166 28.38 3.66 0.76
CA GLY A 166 29.01 3.60 -0.56
C GLY A 166 28.02 3.84 -1.68
#